data_AF-A0A497JFR1-F1
#
_entry.id   AF-A0A497JFR1-F1
#
_cell.length_a   1.000
_cell.length_b   1.000
_cell.length_c   1.000
_cell.angle_alpha   90.00
_cell.angle_beta   90.00
_cell.angle_gamma   90.00
#
_symmetry.space_group_name_H-M   'P 1'
#
loop_
_entity.id
_entity.type
_entity.pdbx_description
1 polymer ?
#
loop_
_entity_poly.entity_id
_entity_poly.type
_entity_poly.pdbx_seq_one_letter_code
_entity_poly.pdbx_strand_id
1 'polypeptide(L)'
;MLLLSGHDAYGNELRAAIEIPISKSNPAFDMEVLEPKDREIALLEEKEIVVKIKSNKGLKGNIAVDCGTIKGEMNYDAVENKHYFTLELPANYKGSTLHCKLTAKAVGAEAMDIERLDFNVISGLRITFIKPREPEQASTEPIDEIEVKVEYSNGQLLEAENVGGKLIVDGEASDIMLKKKGENYFAKLSEPLDFGEHVIELKIEEPLKTEKLSYVKINRALKPQEILAGLAFVFAVVIVIYATLRISLRIKDAKARIMHQRSELLALRKKLKAEYFKRHITEAEFKARYEELNRKLKKIEKRIKHREYLFFWRKIN
;
A
#
# COMPACT_ATOMS: atom_id res chain seq x y z
N MET A 1 34.17 39.84 33.04
CA MET A 1 35.06 40.85 33.61
C MET A 1 35.39 40.50 35.06
N LEU A 2 36.68 40.40 35.43
CA LEU A 2 37.12 40.26 36.82
C LEU A 2 37.49 41.67 37.33
N LEU A 3 36.84 42.12 38.39
CA LEU A 3 37.14 43.38 39.06
C LEU A 3 38.11 43.10 40.21
N LEU A 4 39.34 43.58 40.07
CA LEU A 4 40.30 43.63 41.16
C LEU A 4 40.24 45.02 41.79
N SER A 5 39.88 45.05 43.07
CA SER A 5 39.93 46.25 43.90
C SER A 5 41.01 46.06 44.95
N GLY A 6 41.95 46.99 45.03
CA GLY A 6 43.00 47.03 46.05
C GLY A 6 43.27 48.46 46.49
N HIS A 7 44.09 48.61 47.51
CA HIS A 7 44.62 49.90 47.92
C HIS A 7 46.14 49.88 47.73
N ASP A 8 46.72 50.97 47.23
CA ASP A 8 48.17 51.11 47.23
C ASP A 8 48.69 51.35 48.67
N ALA A 9 50.02 51.43 48.81
CA ALA A 9 50.66 51.70 50.10
C ALA A 9 50.30 53.07 50.72
N TYR A 10 49.57 53.91 49.98
CA TYR A 10 49.12 55.24 50.37
C TYR A 10 47.60 55.33 50.56
N GLY A 11 46.87 54.21 50.42
CA GLY A 11 45.42 54.15 50.63
C GLY A 11 44.59 54.59 49.43
N ASN A 12 45.16 54.72 48.22
CA ASN A 12 44.39 55.03 47.02
C ASN A 12 43.69 53.78 46.48
N GLU A 13 42.40 53.88 46.15
CA GLU A 13 41.67 52.79 45.49
C GLU A 13 42.23 52.53 44.08
N LEU A 14 42.84 51.36 43.90
CA LEU A 14 43.22 50.82 42.62
C LEU A 14 42.11 49.89 42.14
N ARG A 15 41.49 50.24 41.01
CA ARG A 15 40.53 49.39 40.30
C ARG A 15 41.14 48.95 38.98
N ALA A 16 41.36 47.65 38.84
CA ALA A 16 41.77 47.05 37.59
C ALA A 16 40.65 46.13 37.09
N ALA A 17 40.19 46.38 35.87
CA ALA A 17 39.31 45.48 35.15
C ALA A 17 40.18 44.55 34.30
N ILE A 18 40.14 43.25 34.58
CA ILE A 18 40.76 42.24 33.72
C ILE A 18 39.67 41.64 32.84
N GLU A 19 39.85 41.79 31.53
CA GLU A 19 39.08 41.05 30.53
C GLU A 19 39.50 39.58 30.58
N ILE A 20 38.54 38.71 30.88
CA ILE A 20 38.78 37.26 30.85
C ILE A 20 38.39 36.80 29.44
N PRO A 21 39.32 36.38 28.58
CA PRO A 21 38.99 35.90 27.24
C PRO A 21 38.18 34.61 27.33
N ILE A 22 37.04 34.56 26.65
CA ILE A 22 36.14 33.41 26.60
C ILE A 22 36.64 32.44 25.53
N SER A 23 37.65 31.62 25.82
CA SER A 23 38.06 30.57 24.87
C SER A 23 37.15 29.33 24.98
N LYS A 24 37.06 28.55 23.90
CA LYS A 24 36.45 27.20 23.85
C LYS A 24 37.07 26.21 24.86
N SER A 25 38.16 26.61 25.51
CA SER A 25 38.87 25.84 26.52
C SER A 25 39.20 26.73 27.73
N ASN A 26 38.28 27.62 28.12
CA ASN A 26 38.43 28.42 29.32
C ASN A 26 37.82 27.65 30.51
N PRO A 27 38.60 27.29 31.54
CA PRO A 27 38.06 26.61 32.71
C PRO A 27 37.05 27.46 33.52
N ALA A 28 36.84 28.74 33.19
CA ALA A 28 35.79 29.60 33.75
C ALA A 28 34.50 29.65 32.90
N PHE A 29 34.57 29.26 31.62
CA PHE A 29 33.45 29.26 30.67
C PHE A 29 33.71 28.22 29.58
N ASP A 30 32.97 27.13 29.62
CA ASP A 30 32.97 26.06 28.62
C ASP A 30 31.61 26.04 27.92
N MET A 31 31.60 26.03 26.60
CA MET A 31 30.38 26.04 25.79
C MET A 31 30.45 24.91 24.78
N GLU A 32 29.41 24.07 24.79
CA GLU A 32 29.33 22.83 24.04
C GLU A 32 28.05 22.83 23.22
N VAL A 33 28.16 22.66 21.90
CA VAL A 33 26.99 22.46 21.03
C VAL A 33 26.56 21.00 21.16
N LEU A 34 25.40 20.76 21.75
CA LEU A 34 24.87 19.42 21.97
C LEU A 34 24.15 18.89 20.72
N GLU A 35 23.38 19.77 20.08
CA GLU A 35 22.56 19.46 18.92
C GLU A 35 22.56 20.62 17.92
N PRO A 36 22.31 20.34 16.63
CA PRO A 36 22.08 19.01 16.07
C PRO A 36 23.40 18.31 15.72
N LYS A 37 23.39 16.97 15.83
CA LYS A 37 24.53 16.11 15.47
C LYS A 37 24.62 15.90 13.96
N ASP A 38 23.47 15.79 13.32
CA ASP A 38 23.35 15.77 11.87
C ASP A 38 23.40 17.19 11.32
N ARG A 39 24.23 17.38 10.30
CA ARG A 39 24.48 18.67 9.65
C ARG A 39 23.59 18.84 8.44
N GLU A 40 22.31 18.52 8.60
CA GLU A 40 21.30 18.60 7.56
C GLU A 40 20.11 19.44 8.04
N ILE A 41 19.54 20.21 7.12
CA ILE A 41 18.32 21.00 7.36
C ILE A 41 17.47 20.99 6.09
N ALA A 42 16.21 20.64 6.23
CA ALA A 42 15.24 20.67 5.14
C ALA A 42 14.58 22.06 5.07
N LEU A 43 14.25 22.51 3.85
CA LEU A 43 13.46 23.75 3.69
C LEU A 43 12.08 23.57 4.33
N LEU A 44 11.51 24.62 4.93
CA LEU A 44 10.20 24.62 5.61
C LEU A 44 10.14 23.77 6.89
N GLU A 45 11.24 23.17 7.30
CA GLU A 45 11.32 22.40 8.52
C GLU A 45 12.12 23.17 9.58
N GLU A 46 11.71 23.02 10.82
CA GLU A 46 12.42 23.57 11.97
C GLU A 46 13.61 22.68 12.35
N LYS A 47 14.75 23.31 12.62
CA LYS A 47 15.94 22.66 13.16
C LYS A 47 16.41 23.38 14.41
N GLU A 48 16.49 22.66 15.51
CA GLU A 48 16.96 23.23 16.78
C GLU A 48 18.47 23.09 16.94
N ILE A 49 19.12 24.20 17.30
CA ILE A 49 20.50 24.21 17.81
C ILE A 49 20.42 24.30 19.34
N VAL A 50 20.94 23.28 20.01
CA VAL A 50 20.99 23.23 21.48
C VAL A 50 22.42 23.46 21.93
N VAL A 51 22.61 24.54 22.68
CA VAL A 51 23.91 24.93 23.22
C VAL A 51 23.90 24.76 24.74
N LYS A 52 24.89 24.07 25.27
CA LYS A 52 25.12 23.97 26.71
C LYS A 52 26.25 24.90 27.14
N ILE A 53 26.01 25.68 28.17
CA ILE A 53 27.03 26.52 28.81
C ILE A 53 27.34 25.94 30.20
N LYS A 54 28.63 25.71 30.47
CA LYS A 54 29.14 25.44 31.81
C LYS A 54 29.98 26.64 32.23
N SER A 55 29.42 27.51 33.07
CA SER A 55 30.18 28.59 33.72
C SER A 55 30.44 28.27 35.18
N ASN A 56 31.72 28.20 35.53
CA ASN A 56 32.16 27.83 36.89
C ASN A 56 32.24 29.04 37.83
N LYS A 57 31.96 30.25 37.31
CA LYS A 57 32.17 31.54 38.02
C LYS A 57 30.97 32.49 37.97
N GLY A 58 29.77 32.00 37.63
CA GLY A 58 28.56 32.83 37.58
C GLY A 58 28.64 33.96 36.53
N LEU A 59 29.37 33.73 35.43
CA LEU A 59 29.48 34.69 34.34
C LEU A 59 28.11 34.87 33.68
N LYS A 60 27.79 36.12 33.35
CA LYS A 60 26.59 36.51 32.59
C LYS A 60 27.00 37.07 31.24
N GLY A 61 26.17 36.87 30.24
CA GLY A 61 26.43 37.31 28.88
C GLY A 61 25.33 36.94 27.92
N ASN A 62 25.66 36.98 26.64
CA ASN A 62 24.78 36.63 25.53
C ASN A 62 25.46 35.60 24.61
N ILE A 63 24.65 34.70 24.07
CA ILE A 63 25.00 33.84 22.94
C ILE A 63 24.19 34.31 21.75
N ALA A 64 24.86 34.44 20.61
CA ALA A 64 24.21 34.71 19.34
C ALA A 64 24.56 33.65 18.29
N VAL A 65 23.53 33.23 17.55
CA VAL A 65 23.63 32.43 16.33
C VAL A 65 23.38 33.37 15.15
N ASP A 66 24.34 33.45 14.23
CA ASP A 66 24.19 34.18 12.97
C ASP A 66 24.32 33.20 11.80
N CYS A 67 23.19 32.91 11.15
CA CYS A 67 23.13 32.10 9.92
C CYS A 67 22.86 32.97 8.68
N GLY A 68 23.28 34.24 8.69
CA GLY A 68 22.99 35.21 7.64
C GLY A 68 21.64 35.88 7.84
N THR A 69 20.59 35.35 7.20
CA THR A 69 19.22 35.89 7.34
C THR A 69 18.55 35.48 8.64
N ILE A 70 18.98 34.37 9.25
CA ILE A 70 18.40 33.84 10.49
C ILE A 70 19.29 34.27 11.67
N LYS A 71 18.74 35.24 12.40
CA LYS A 71 19.18 35.90 13.64
C LYS A 71 18.73 35.21 14.93
N GLY A 72 19.60 34.77 15.83
CA GLY A 72 19.19 34.38 17.19
C GLY A 72 20.10 34.96 18.25
N GLU A 73 19.55 35.52 19.32
CA GLU A 73 20.34 35.97 20.48
C GLU A 73 19.59 35.65 21.78
N MET A 74 20.31 35.07 22.73
CA MET A 74 19.80 34.76 24.07
C MET A 74 20.78 35.18 25.13
N ASN A 75 20.25 35.74 26.23
CA ASN A 75 21.04 35.99 27.43
C ASN A 75 21.17 34.67 28.20
N TYR A 76 22.36 34.43 28.75
CA TYR A 76 22.56 33.36 29.71
C TYR A 76 22.83 33.94 31.09
N ASP A 77 22.12 33.40 32.08
CA ASP A 77 22.40 33.58 33.48
C ASP A 77 22.72 32.23 34.12
N ALA A 78 23.28 32.23 35.33
CA ALA A 78 23.78 31.02 35.96
C ALA A 78 22.69 29.96 36.29
N VAL A 79 21.40 30.25 36.03
CA VAL A 79 20.28 29.38 36.37
C VAL A 79 20.04 28.34 35.27
N GLU A 80 20.09 28.76 34.00
CA GLU A 80 19.88 27.87 32.85
C GLU A 80 21.20 27.62 32.12
N ASN A 81 21.56 26.34 31.98
CA ASN A 81 22.78 25.93 31.31
C ASN A 81 22.55 25.40 29.89
N LYS A 82 21.31 25.42 29.39
CA LYS A 82 20.93 24.99 28.05
C LYS A 82 20.12 26.07 27.37
N HIS A 83 20.47 26.37 26.13
CA HIS A 83 19.80 27.36 25.31
C HIS A 83 19.44 26.73 23.96
N TYR A 84 18.29 27.14 23.42
CA TYR A 84 17.69 26.57 22.22
C TYR A 84 17.53 27.68 21.18
N PHE A 85 18.01 27.42 19.96
CA PHE A 85 17.82 28.31 18.82
C PHE A 85 17.12 27.53 17.71
N THR A 86 15.88 27.90 17.40
CA THR A 86 15.13 27.32 16.30
C THR A 86 15.50 28.01 15.00
N LEU A 87 15.93 27.22 14.00
CA LEU A 87 16.20 27.66 12.65
C LEU A 87 15.09 27.14 11.74
N GLU A 88 14.46 28.04 10.99
CA GLU A 88 13.49 27.69 9.96
C GLU A 88 13.95 28.29 8.64
N LEU A 89 14.10 27.45 7.60
CA LEU A 89 14.49 27.92 6.27
C LEU A 89 13.26 28.14 5.39
N PRO A 90 13.11 29.30 4.73
CA PRO A 90 12.00 29.53 3.83
C PRO A 90 12.15 28.73 2.52
N ALA A 91 11.04 28.40 1.87
CA ALA A 91 11.03 27.67 0.58
C ALA A 91 11.84 28.35 -0.55
N ASN A 92 12.05 29.66 -0.47
CA ASN A 92 12.78 30.43 -1.48
C ASN A 92 14.30 30.49 -1.25
N TYR A 93 14.82 29.78 -0.25
CA TYR A 93 16.26 29.71 0.00
C TYR A 93 16.98 28.99 -1.15
N LYS A 94 18.03 29.64 -1.70
CA LYS A 94 18.74 29.18 -2.90
C LYS A 94 20.10 28.53 -2.62
N GLY A 95 20.59 28.62 -1.38
CA GLY A 95 21.88 28.03 -1.01
C GLY A 95 21.78 26.50 -0.90
N SER A 96 22.86 25.81 -1.24
CA SER A 96 23.01 24.37 -0.93
C SER A 96 23.51 24.13 0.49
N THR A 97 24.06 25.17 1.14
CA THR A 97 24.67 25.08 2.46
C THR A 97 24.32 26.33 3.26
N LEU A 98 23.83 26.14 4.49
CA LEU A 98 23.59 27.20 5.45
C LEU A 98 24.78 27.29 6.41
N HIS A 99 25.48 28.42 6.37
CA HIS A 99 26.62 28.70 7.24
C HIS A 99 26.15 29.44 8.48
N CYS A 100 26.26 28.81 9.63
CA CYS A 100 25.91 29.38 10.92
C CYS A 100 27.16 29.64 11.77
N LYS A 101 27.21 30.80 12.39
CA LYS A 101 28.28 31.22 13.28
C LYS A 101 27.73 31.40 14.68
N LEU A 102 28.24 30.63 15.64
CA LEU A 102 27.95 30.81 17.04
C LEU A 102 28.99 31.72 17.68
N THR A 103 28.49 32.76 18.33
CA THR A 103 29.30 33.71 19.08
C THR A 103 28.81 33.79 20.52
N ALA A 104 29.73 33.98 21.45
CA ALA A 104 29.40 34.24 22.84
C ALA A 104 30.14 35.50 23.32
N LYS A 105 29.47 36.28 24.15
CA LYS A 105 30.02 37.50 24.72
C LYS A 105 29.63 37.60 26.19
N ALA A 106 30.61 37.79 27.07
CA ALA A 106 30.36 38.09 28.47
C ALA A 106 30.21 39.61 28.66
N VAL A 107 29.53 40.00 29.74
CA VAL A 107 29.42 41.42 30.11
C VAL A 107 30.83 42.03 30.27
N GLY A 108 31.08 43.10 29.50
CA GLY A 108 32.35 43.84 29.49
C GLY A 108 33.51 43.12 28.80
N ALA A 109 33.23 42.22 27.84
CA ALA A 109 34.23 41.57 26.99
C ALA A 109 33.83 41.66 25.52
N GLU A 110 34.80 41.45 24.61
CA GLU A 110 34.51 41.30 23.18
C GLU A 110 33.79 39.98 22.88
N ALA A 111 33.01 39.97 21.79
CA ALA A 111 32.35 38.76 21.32
C ALA A 111 33.38 37.82 20.69
N MET A 112 33.27 36.53 21.00
CA MET A 112 34.20 35.52 20.52
C MET A 112 33.49 34.46 19.68
N ASP A 113 34.17 34.02 18.62
CA ASP A 113 33.74 32.93 17.74
C ASP A 113 33.92 31.60 18.46
N ILE A 114 32.82 30.89 18.71
CA ILE A 114 32.87 29.62 19.45
C ILE A 114 32.86 28.43 18.49
N GLU A 115 31.94 28.44 17.53
CA GLU A 115 31.81 27.36 16.57
C GLU A 115 31.19 27.84 15.26
N ARG A 116 31.56 27.17 14.17
CA ARG A 116 30.92 27.30 12.87
C ARG A 116 30.18 26.01 12.58
N LEU A 117 28.89 26.11 12.27
CA LEU A 117 28.03 24.99 11.92
C LEU A 117 27.64 25.16 10.46
N ASP A 118 28.10 24.24 9.61
CA ASP A 118 27.73 24.22 8.20
C ASP A 118 26.67 23.13 8.00
N PHE A 119 25.49 23.52 7.53
CA PHE A 119 24.37 22.62 7.30
C PHE A 119 24.14 22.41 5.81
N ASN A 120 24.06 21.16 5.36
CA ASN A 120 23.59 20.82 4.03
C ASN A 120 22.09 21.07 3.94
N VAL A 121 21.68 21.84 2.95
CA VAL A 121 20.27 22.20 2.75
C VAL A 121 19.61 21.19 1.83
N ILE A 122 18.49 20.65 2.29
CA ILE A 122 17.70 19.65 1.58
C ILE A 122 16.46 20.33 1.01
N SER A 123 16.45 20.48 -0.31
CA SER A 123 15.36 21.12 -1.05
C SER A 123 14.63 20.19 -2.00
N GLY A 124 15.16 19.00 -2.27
CA GLY A 124 14.59 18.03 -3.20
C GLY A 124 13.49 17.20 -2.54
N LEU A 125 12.33 17.13 -3.19
CA LEU A 125 11.22 16.26 -2.80
C LEU A 125 11.11 15.04 -3.72
N ARG A 126 10.67 13.92 -3.16
CA ARG A 126 10.32 12.67 -3.83
C ARG A 126 8.85 12.39 -3.63
N ILE A 127 8.17 12.04 -4.72
CA ILE A 127 6.76 11.65 -4.72
C ILE A 127 6.68 10.14 -4.99
N THR A 128 5.90 9.43 -4.18
CA THR A 128 5.54 8.02 -4.41
C THR A 128 4.02 7.89 -4.49
N PHE A 129 3.51 7.26 -5.53
CA PHE A 129 2.08 6.97 -5.64
C PHE A 129 1.71 5.75 -4.80
N ILE A 130 0.78 5.95 -3.85
CA ILE A 130 0.19 4.87 -3.05
C ILE A 130 -1.12 4.42 -3.71
N LYS A 131 -1.92 5.38 -4.19
CA LYS A 131 -3.14 5.16 -4.98
C LYS A 131 -3.20 6.20 -6.12
N PRO A 132 -3.33 5.79 -7.39
CA PRO A 132 -3.28 4.41 -7.84
C PRO A 132 -1.85 3.83 -7.72
N ARG A 133 -1.73 2.55 -7.36
CA ARG A 133 -0.43 1.89 -7.12
C ARG A 133 0.28 1.53 -8.42
N GLU A 134 1.53 1.93 -8.56
CA GLU A 134 2.39 1.55 -9.69
C GLU A 134 2.89 0.08 -9.58
N PRO A 135 3.07 -0.64 -10.71
CA PRO A 135 2.61 -0.29 -12.07
C PRO A 135 1.15 -0.74 -12.32
N GLU A 136 0.58 -1.56 -11.45
CA GLU A 136 -0.72 -2.19 -11.65
C GLU A 136 -1.52 -2.25 -10.35
N GLN A 137 -2.81 -1.91 -10.42
CA GLN A 137 -3.74 -1.97 -9.31
C GLN A 137 -5.02 -2.69 -9.72
N ALA A 138 -5.45 -3.65 -8.91
CA ALA A 138 -6.79 -4.22 -9.01
C ALA A 138 -7.75 -3.39 -8.16
N SER A 139 -8.87 -2.95 -8.75
CA SER A 139 -9.91 -2.20 -8.05
C SER A 139 -11.30 -2.70 -8.45
N THR A 140 -12.23 -2.74 -7.51
CA THR A 140 -13.64 -3.09 -7.80
C THR A 140 -14.42 -1.94 -8.42
N GLU A 141 -13.92 -0.71 -8.25
CA GLU A 141 -14.54 0.54 -8.68
C GLU A 141 -13.48 1.46 -9.30
N PRO A 142 -13.85 2.40 -10.19
CA PRO A 142 -12.95 3.45 -10.66
C PRO A 142 -12.28 4.20 -9.50
N ILE A 143 -11.08 4.69 -9.72
CA ILE A 143 -10.30 5.38 -8.67
C ILE A 143 -10.68 6.86 -8.68
N ASP A 144 -11.28 7.33 -7.59
CA ASP A 144 -11.80 8.69 -7.43
C ASP A 144 -10.91 9.59 -6.56
N GLU A 145 -9.80 9.05 -6.03
CA GLU A 145 -8.90 9.74 -5.13
C GLU A 145 -7.46 9.30 -5.43
N ILE A 146 -6.54 10.27 -5.42
CA ILE A 146 -5.10 10.05 -5.43
C ILE A 146 -4.57 10.12 -4.01
N GLU A 147 -3.73 9.15 -3.69
CA GLU A 147 -2.95 9.08 -2.46
C GLU A 147 -1.46 9.02 -2.83
N VAL A 148 -0.69 9.96 -2.32
CA VAL A 148 0.76 10.04 -2.54
C VAL A 148 1.51 10.22 -1.23
N LYS A 149 2.72 9.68 -1.18
CA LYS A 149 3.70 9.98 -0.13
C LYS A 149 4.68 11.02 -0.67
N VAL A 150 4.88 12.10 0.07
CA VAL A 150 5.81 13.18 -0.28
C VAL A 150 6.88 13.27 0.81
N GLU A 151 8.12 13.04 0.42
CA GLU A 151 9.28 12.98 1.33
C GLU A 151 10.42 13.83 0.77
N TYR A 152 11.28 14.34 1.64
CA TYR A 152 12.56 14.91 1.22
C TYR A 152 13.48 13.84 0.64
N SER A 153 14.50 14.25 -0.10
CA SER A 153 15.45 13.34 -0.74
C SER A 153 16.23 12.45 0.24
N ASN A 154 16.31 12.83 1.52
CA ASN A 154 16.90 12.05 2.60
C ASN A 154 15.91 11.06 3.27
N GLY A 155 14.63 11.06 2.85
CA GLY A 155 13.58 10.21 3.40
C GLY A 155 12.81 10.81 4.59
N GLN A 156 13.12 12.04 5.02
CA GLN A 156 12.30 12.76 6.00
C GLN A 156 10.92 13.08 5.40
N LEU A 157 9.84 12.94 6.19
CA LEU A 157 8.50 13.31 5.77
C LEU A 157 8.35 14.84 5.67
N LEU A 158 7.59 15.32 4.69
CA LEU A 158 7.20 16.72 4.60
C LEU A 158 6.11 17.05 5.63
N GLU A 159 6.31 18.07 6.45
CA GLU A 159 5.34 18.47 7.50
C GLU A 159 4.25 19.45 7.04
N ALA A 160 4.33 19.96 5.81
CA ALA A 160 3.32 20.86 5.27
C ALA A 160 1.91 20.23 5.23
N GLU A 161 0.90 20.93 5.78
CA GLU A 161 -0.49 20.45 5.80
C GLU A 161 -1.12 20.31 4.41
N ASN A 162 -0.73 21.20 3.48
CA ASN A 162 -1.26 21.23 2.13
C ASN A 162 -0.13 21.37 1.11
N VAL A 163 -0.29 20.68 -0.01
CA VAL A 163 0.64 20.68 -1.14
C VAL A 163 -0.16 21.00 -2.39
N GLY A 164 0.22 22.07 -3.08
CA GLY A 164 -0.47 22.58 -4.27
C GLY A 164 0.28 22.26 -5.54
N GLY A 165 -0.45 21.96 -6.60
CA GLY A 165 0.16 21.67 -7.89
C GLY A 165 -0.84 21.37 -8.99
N LYS A 166 -0.35 20.68 -10.01
CA LYS A 166 -1.12 20.20 -11.15
C LYS A 166 -1.06 18.69 -11.26
N LEU A 167 -2.22 18.10 -11.51
CA LEU A 167 -2.35 16.71 -11.89
C LEU A 167 -2.68 16.65 -13.38
N ILE A 168 -1.89 15.91 -14.14
CA ILE A 168 -2.13 15.66 -15.55
C ILE A 168 -2.44 14.18 -15.72
N VAL A 169 -3.65 13.86 -16.17
CA VAL A 169 -4.10 12.49 -16.44
C VAL A 169 -4.37 12.37 -17.92
N ASP A 170 -3.70 11.45 -18.59
CA ASP A 170 -3.88 11.17 -20.03
C ASP A 170 -3.79 12.41 -20.94
N GLY A 171 -3.02 13.41 -20.48
CA GLY A 171 -2.81 14.69 -21.18
C GLY A 171 -3.71 15.84 -20.72
N GLU A 172 -4.71 15.58 -19.88
CA GLU A 172 -5.60 16.60 -19.33
C GLU A 172 -5.08 17.12 -17.99
N ALA A 173 -4.80 18.43 -17.93
CA ALA A 173 -4.27 19.08 -16.74
C ALA A 173 -5.40 19.66 -15.87
N SER A 174 -5.30 19.42 -14.56
CA SER A 174 -6.18 19.99 -13.54
C SER A 174 -5.37 20.49 -12.34
N ASP A 175 -5.84 21.57 -11.71
CA ASP A 175 -5.23 22.02 -10.45
C ASP A 175 -5.65 21.07 -9.32
N ILE A 176 -4.69 20.74 -8.45
CA ILE A 176 -4.90 19.79 -7.36
C ILE A 176 -4.38 20.34 -6.04
N MET A 177 -5.11 20.05 -4.96
CA MET A 177 -4.73 20.37 -3.60
C MET A 177 -4.69 19.10 -2.76
N LEU A 178 -3.47 18.68 -2.43
CA LEU A 178 -3.14 17.49 -1.67
C LEU A 178 -3.14 17.84 -0.18
N LYS A 179 -3.97 17.15 0.61
CA LYS A 179 -4.09 17.37 2.06
C LYS A 179 -3.42 16.25 2.84
N LYS A 180 -2.58 16.59 3.80
CA LYS A 180 -1.91 15.62 4.67
C LYS A 180 -2.94 14.89 5.55
N LYS A 181 -2.83 13.56 5.64
CA LYS A 181 -3.54 12.72 6.61
C LYS A 181 -2.59 11.61 7.05
N GLY A 182 -2.01 11.75 8.25
CA GLY A 182 -0.94 10.87 8.70
C GLY A 182 0.33 11.11 7.88
N GLU A 183 0.91 10.06 7.32
CA GLU A 183 2.15 10.13 6.52
C GLU A 183 1.91 10.42 5.03
N ASN A 184 0.65 10.38 4.57
CA ASN A 184 0.29 10.47 3.16
C ASN A 184 -0.55 11.71 2.87
N TYR A 185 -0.60 12.08 1.60
CA TYR A 185 -1.37 13.18 1.06
C TYR A 185 -2.47 12.69 0.14
N PHE A 186 -3.65 13.29 0.26
CA PHE A 186 -4.86 12.85 -0.41
C PHE A 186 -5.51 13.99 -1.19
N ALA A 187 -6.00 13.68 -2.38
CA ALA A 187 -6.85 14.58 -3.16
C ALA A 187 -7.88 13.81 -3.95
N LYS A 188 -9.12 14.30 -3.92
CA LYS A 188 -10.19 13.77 -4.78
C LYS A 188 -9.95 14.21 -6.22
N LEU A 189 -10.20 13.30 -7.13
CA LEU A 189 -10.17 13.57 -8.55
C LEU A 189 -11.47 14.25 -8.98
N SER A 190 -11.37 15.17 -9.93
CA SER A 190 -12.54 15.75 -10.59
C SER A 190 -13.29 14.69 -11.40
N GLU A 191 -12.54 13.80 -12.06
CA GLU A 191 -13.05 12.68 -12.83
C GLU A 191 -12.37 11.38 -12.35
N PRO A 192 -13.14 10.32 -12.03
CA PRO A 192 -12.56 9.04 -11.63
C PRO A 192 -11.72 8.42 -12.76
N LEU A 193 -10.62 7.77 -12.40
CA LEU A 193 -9.84 6.93 -13.31
C LEU A 193 -10.57 5.61 -13.54
N ASP A 194 -10.98 5.39 -14.78
CA ASP A 194 -11.63 4.15 -15.21
C ASP A 194 -10.66 2.96 -15.23
N PHE A 195 -11.18 1.78 -15.60
CA PHE A 195 -10.34 0.61 -15.80
C PHE A 195 -9.59 0.73 -17.13
N GLY A 196 -8.27 0.56 -17.11
CA GLY A 196 -7.44 0.73 -18.29
C GLY A 196 -6.00 1.09 -17.96
N GLU A 197 -5.27 1.52 -18.98
CA GLU A 197 -3.93 2.09 -18.85
C GLU A 197 -4.04 3.60 -18.81
N HIS A 198 -3.41 4.21 -17.80
CA HIS A 198 -3.42 5.65 -17.58
C HIS A 198 -2.00 6.17 -17.39
N VAL A 199 -1.75 7.38 -17.90
CA VAL A 199 -0.54 8.14 -17.67
C VAL A 199 -0.87 9.26 -16.69
N ILE A 200 -0.22 9.24 -15.52
CA ILE A 200 -0.47 10.18 -14.44
C ILE A 200 0.81 10.94 -14.15
N GLU A 201 0.76 12.26 -14.29
CA GLU A 201 1.84 13.17 -13.91
C GLU A 201 1.37 14.08 -12.78
N LEU A 202 2.08 14.06 -11.65
CA LEU A 202 1.86 14.98 -10.55
C LEU A 202 3.01 15.97 -10.50
N LYS A 203 2.70 17.25 -10.73
CA LYS A 203 3.61 18.39 -10.61
C LYS A 203 3.25 19.18 -9.36
N ILE A 204 4.05 19.09 -8.31
CA ILE A 204 3.92 19.96 -7.14
C ILE A 204 4.56 21.30 -7.47
N GLU A 205 3.80 22.39 -7.29
CA GLU A 205 4.26 23.77 -7.48
C GLU A 205 4.54 24.46 -6.14
N GLU A 206 3.80 24.09 -5.08
CA GLU A 206 3.93 24.62 -3.73
C GLU A 206 3.85 23.50 -2.67
N PRO A 207 4.62 23.57 -1.57
CA PRO A 207 5.52 24.67 -1.23
C PRO A 207 6.93 24.53 -1.84
N LEU A 208 7.27 23.35 -2.37
CA LEU A 208 8.54 23.09 -3.08
C LEU A 208 8.26 22.38 -4.40
N LYS A 209 8.93 22.82 -5.47
CA LYS A 209 8.71 22.28 -6.81
C LYS A 209 9.27 20.88 -6.95
N THR A 210 8.44 19.94 -7.40
CA THR A 210 8.85 18.59 -7.77
C THR A 210 7.84 17.97 -8.73
N GLU A 211 8.23 16.95 -9.48
CA GLU A 211 7.34 16.27 -10.41
C GLU A 211 7.58 14.76 -10.43
N LYS A 212 6.52 14.01 -10.71
CA LYS A 212 6.58 12.56 -10.92
C LYS A 212 5.62 12.18 -12.04
N LEU A 213 6.17 11.49 -13.04
CA LEU A 213 5.41 10.79 -14.07
C LEU A 213 5.29 9.30 -13.70
N SER A 214 4.10 8.76 -13.89
CA SER A 214 3.72 7.40 -13.51
C SER A 214 2.84 6.78 -14.58
N TYR A 215 3.06 5.50 -14.86
CA TYR A 215 2.25 4.69 -15.76
C TYR A 215 1.54 3.64 -14.94
N VAL A 216 0.22 3.65 -14.96
CA VAL A 216 -0.58 2.78 -14.10
C VAL A 216 -1.65 2.05 -14.89
N LYS A 217 -1.74 0.74 -14.66
CA LYS A 217 -2.81 -0.10 -15.19
C LYS A 217 -3.82 -0.45 -14.09
N ILE A 218 -5.06 -0.03 -14.28
CA ILE A 218 -6.16 -0.29 -13.34
C ILE A 218 -7.00 -1.44 -13.89
N ASN A 219 -6.90 -2.60 -13.25
CA ASN A 219 -7.70 -3.77 -13.59
C ASN A 219 -8.98 -3.83 -12.77
N ARG A 220 -10.08 -4.24 -13.42
CA ARG A 220 -11.31 -4.55 -12.70
C ARG A 220 -11.14 -5.82 -11.86
N ALA A 221 -11.25 -5.67 -10.56
CA ALA A 221 -11.39 -6.78 -9.62
C ALA A 221 -12.84 -7.30 -9.66
N LEU A 222 -12.99 -8.62 -9.75
CA LEU A 222 -14.30 -9.28 -9.66
C LEU A 222 -14.89 -9.10 -8.26
N LYS A 223 -16.16 -8.72 -8.18
CA LYS A 223 -16.85 -8.63 -6.88
C LYS A 223 -17.07 -10.05 -6.33
N PRO A 224 -17.05 -10.27 -5.00
CA PRO A 224 -17.28 -11.61 -4.42
C PRO A 224 -18.57 -12.28 -4.90
N GLN A 225 -19.61 -11.48 -5.17
CA GLN A 225 -20.88 -11.96 -5.71
C GLN A 225 -20.77 -12.51 -7.14
N GLU A 226 -19.94 -11.89 -7.99
CA GLU A 226 -19.68 -12.35 -9.36
C GLU A 226 -18.90 -13.67 -9.36
N ILE A 227 -17.93 -13.80 -8.44
CA ILE A 227 -17.19 -15.05 -8.22
C ILE A 227 -18.15 -16.16 -7.77
N LEU A 228 -19.03 -15.87 -6.81
CA LEU A 228 -20.03 -16.82 -6.31
C LEU A 228 -21.00 -17.25 -7.41
N ALA A 229 -21.48 -16.31 -8.24
CA ALA A 229 -22.34 -16.60 -9.38
C ALA A 229 -21.65 -17.51 -10.41
N GLY A 230 -20.36 -17.25 -10.69
CA GLY A 230 -19.55 -18.10 -11.54
C GLY A 230 -19.41 -19.54 -11.01
N LEU A 231 -19.13 -19.69 -9.71
CA LEU A 231 -19.07 -20.99 -9.05
C LEU A 231 -20.43 -21.71 -9.06
N ALA A 232 -21.52 -21.01 -8.75
CA ALA A 232 -22.86 -21.56 -8.76
C ALA A 232 -23.26 -22.07 -10.16
N PHE A 233 -22.87 -21.35 -11.22
CA PHE A 233 -23.08 -21.79 -12.59
C PHE A 233 -22.33 -23.10 -12.88
N VAL A 234 -21.06 -23.21 -12.48
CA VAL A 234 -20.29 -24.46 -12.65
C VAL A 234 -20.97 -25.62 -11.90
N PHE A 235 -21.40 -25.42 -10.66
CA PHE A 235 -22.14 -26.45 -9.91
C PHE A 235 -23.44 -26.86 -10.59
N ALA A 236 -24.21 -25.91 -11.12
CA ALA A 236 -25.44 -26.20 -11.85
C ALA A 236 -25.16 -27.08 -13.09
N VAL A 237 -24.11 -26.77 -13.87
CA VAL A 237 -23.69 -27.58 -15.02
C VAL A 237 -23.32 -29.00 -14.59
N VAL A 238 -22.54 -29.16 -13.52
CA VAL A 238 -22.16 -30.48 -12.98
C VAL A 238 -23.40 -31.28 -12.56
N ILE A 239 -24.37 -30.65 -11.88
CA ILE A 239 -25.61 -31.31 -11.47
C ILE A 239 -26.41 -31.78 -12.68
N VAL A 240 -26.52 -30.97 -13.73
CA VAL A 240 -27.22 -31.33 -14.97
C VAL A 240 -26.52 -32.52 -15.67
N ILE A 241 -25.19 -32.48 -15.77
CA ILE A 241 -24.40 -33.59 -16.34
C ILE A 241 -24.60 -34.86 -15.51
N TYR A 242 -24.55 -34.76 -14.18
CA TYR A 242 -24.78 -35.92 -13.31
C TYR A 242 -26.19 -36.49 -13.46
N ALA A 243 -27.22 -35.63 -13.50
CA ALA A 243 -28.60 -36.05 -13.66
C ALA A 243 -28.83 -36.77 -15.00
N THR A 244 -28.30 -36.22 -16.10
CA THR A 244 -28.40 -36.83 -17.44
C THR A 244 -27.66 -38.17 -17.51
N LEU A 245 -26.45 -38.28 -16.95
CA LEU A 245 -25.71 -39.54 -16.83
C LEU A 245 -26.50 -40.58 -16.02
N ARG A 246 -27.08 -40.19 -14.88
CA ARG A 246 -27.88 -41.10 -14.03
C ARG A 246 -29.12 -41.62 -14.74
N ILE A 247 -29.80 -40.77 -15.52
CA ILE A 247 -30.94 -41.18 -16.35
C ILE A 247 -30.48 -42.15 -17.44
N SER A 248 -29.37 -41.84 -18.13
CA SER A 248 -28.79 -42.69 -19.17
C SER A 248 -28.41 -44.08 -18.63
N LEU A 249 -27.80 -44.15 -17.44
CA LEU A 249 -27.48 -45.41 -16.77
C LEU A 249 -28.74 -46.22 -16.44
N ARG A 250 -29.78 -45.60 -15.86
CA ARG A 250 -31.06 -46.28 -15.58
C ARG A 250 -31.71 -46.84 -16.85
N ILE A 251 -31.62 -46.11 -17.97
CA ILE A 251 -32.12 -46.58 -19.27
C ILE A 251 -31.30 -47.79 -19.76
N LYS A 252 -29.97 -47.74 -19.65
CA LYS A 252 -29.08 -48.87 -20.01
C LYS A 252 -29.41 -50.12 -19.18
N ASP A 253 -29.55 -50.00 -17.86
CA ASP A 253 -29.89 -51.12 -16.97
C ASP A 253 -31.27 -51.70 -17.25
N ALA A 254 -32.26 -50.84 -17.52
CA ALA A 254 -33.59 -51.29 -17.90
C ALA A 254 -33.58 -52.03 -19.25
N LYS A 255 -32.76 -51.57 -20.21
CA LYS A 255 -32.58 -52.25 -21.51
C LYS A 255 -31.90 -53.61 -21.32
N ALA A 256 -30.84 -53.68 -20.52
CA ALA A 256 -30.12 -54.92 -20.22
C ALA A 256 -31.05 -55.98 -19.60
N ARG A 257 -31.88 -55.60 -18.61
CA ARG A 257 -32.86 -56.51 -18.00
C ARG A 257 -33.89 -57.04 -19.00
N ILE A 258 -34.40 -56.19 -19.90
CA ILE A 258 -35.36 -56.62 -20.93
C ILE A 258 -34.70 -57.55 -21.96
N MET A 259 -33.45 -57.28 -22.35
CA MET A 259 -32.71 -58.18 -23.24
C MET A 259 -32.45 -59.54 -22.59
N HIS A 260 -32.09 -59.56 -21.31
CA HIS A 260 -31.88 -60.80 -20.55
C HIS A 260 -33.15 -61.66 -20.51
N GLN A 261 -34.29 -61.05 -20.17
CA GLN A 261 -35.60 -61.75 -20.18
C GLN A 261 -35.93 -62.32 -21.55
N ARG A 262 -35.62 -61.60 -22.64
CA ARG A 262 -35.80 -62.11 -24.00
C ARG A 262 -34.91 -63.33 -24.26
N SER A 263 -33.63 -63.27 -23.88
CA SER A 263 -32.72 -64.41 -24.07
C SER A 263 -33.14 -65.64 -23.28
N GLU A 264 -33.63 -65.48 -22.04
CA GLU A 264 -34.15 -66.59 -21.23
C GLU A 264 -35.37 -67.24 -21.87
N LEU A 265 -36.35 -66.46 -22.33
CA LEU A 265 -37.53 -66.99 -23.01
C LEU A 265 -37.17 -67.70 -24.32
N LEU A 266 -36.17 -67.21 -25.06
CA LEU A 266 -35.66 -67.89 -26.26
C LEU A 266 -34.97 -69.21 -25.91
N ALA A 267 -34.19 -69.26 -24.82
CA ALA A 267 -33.56 -70.47 -24.33
C ALA A 267 -34.61 -71.51 -23.89
N LEU A 268 -35.65 -71.08 -23.15
CA LEU A 268 -36.78 -71.93 -22.76
C LEU A 268 -37.53 -72.47 -23.96
N ARG A 269 -37.75 -71.63 -25.00
CA ARG A 269 -38.35 -72.07 -26.27
C ARG A 269 -37.51 -73.14 -26.96
N LYS A 270 -36.18 -73.01 -26.97
CA LYS A 270 -35.26 -74.03 -27.51
C LYS A 270 -35.33 -75.33 -26.70
N LYS A 271 -35.34 -75.25 -25.36
CA LYS A 271 -35.48 -76.42 -24.48
C LYS A 271 -36.80 -77.14 -24.69
N LEU A 272 -37.92 -76.41 -24.73
CA LEU A 272 -39.25 -76.98 -24.96
C LEU A 272 -39.35 -77.70 -26.32
N LYS A 273 -38.74 -77.15 -27.37
CA LYS A 273 -38.62 -77.84 -28.67
C LYS A 273 -37.84 -79.15 -28.52
N ALA A 274 -36.71 -79.14 -27.84
CA ALA A 274 -35.89 -80.33 -27.62
C ALA A 274 -36.64 -81.41 -26.80
N GLU A 275 -37.40 -81.02 -25.77
CA GLU A 275 -38.24 -81.93 -24.97
C GLU A 275 -39.33 -82.60 -25.81
N TYR A 276 -40.00 -81.85 -26.68
CA TYR A 276 -40.98 -82.39 -27.63
C TYR A 276 -40.33 -83.35 -28.63
N PHE A 277 -39.19 -82.98 -29.24
CA PHE A 277 -38.48 -83.86 -30.18
C PHE A 277 -37.99 -85.16 -29.54
N LYS A 278 -37.65 -85.14 -28.25
CA LYS A 278 -37.27 -86.33 -27.47
C LYS A 278 -38.49 -87.12 -26.92
N ARG A 279 -39.72 -86.74 -27.28
CA ARG A 279 -40.99 -87.34 -26.86
C ARG A 279 -41.25 -87.32 -25.34
N HIS A 280 -40.67 -86.37 -24.61
CA HIS A 280 -40.89 -86.24 -23.16
C HIS A 280 -42.24 -85.59 -22.78
N ILE A 281 -42.94 -84.99 -23.75
CA ILE A 281 -44.22 -84.30 -23.57
C ILE A 281 -45.18 -84.57 -24.72
N THR A 282 -46.48 -84.46 -24.48
CA THR A 282 -47.51 -84.65 -25.51
C THR A 282 -47.63 -83.43 -26.44
N GLU A 283 -48.22 -83.63 -27.63
CA GLU A 283 -48.40 -82.54 -28.62
C GLU A 283 -49.31 -81.42 -28.10
N ALA A 284 -50.35 -81.77 -27.35
CA ALA A 284 -51.26 -80.80 -26.75
C ALA A 284 -50.55 -79.93 -25.69
N GLU A 285 -49.73 -80.55 -24.83
CA GLU A 285 -48.93 -79.82 -23.82
C GLU A 285 -47.86 -78.94 -24.46
N PHE A 286 -47.20 -79.42 -25.52
CA PHE A 286 -46.25 -78.62 -26.28
C PHE A 286 -46.92 -77.39 -26.88
N LYS A 287 -48.07 -77.56 -27.55
CA LYS A 287 -48.80 -76.46 -28.19
C LYS A 287 -49.24 -75.39 -27.18
N ALA A 288 -49.77 -75.80 -26.03
CA ALA A 288 -50.19 -74.87 -24.97
C ALA A 288 -49.01 -74.07 -24.40
N ARG A 289 -47.90 -74.75 -24.02
CA ARG A 289 -46.71 -74.08 -23.45
C ARG A 289 -45.99 -73.20 -24.48
N TYR A 290 -45.95 -73.65 -25.74
CA TYR A 290 -45.32 -72.89 -26.82
C TYR A 290 -46.11 -71.64 -27.20
N GLU A 291 -47.44 -71.71 -27.18
CA GLU A 291 -48.29 -70.54 -27.41
C GLU A 291 -48.16 -69.52 -26.26
N GLU A 292 -48.08 -69.97 -25.01
CA GLU A 292 -47.84 -69.11 -23.86
C GLU A 292 -46.47 -68.40 -23.93
N LEU A 293 -45.41 -69.14 -24.30
CA LEU A 293 -44.08 -68.58 -24.54
C LEU A 293 -44.07 -67.55 -25.66
N ASN A 294 -44.78 -67.80 -26.77
CA ASN A 294 -44.91 -66.84 -27.87
C ASN A 294 -45.68 -65.59 -27.46
N ARG A 295 -46.76 -65.72 -26.65
CA ARG A 295 -47.48 -64.57 -26.09
C ARG A 295 -46.57 -63.73 -25.18
N LYS A 296 -45.74 -64.37 -24.35
CA LYS A 296 -44.74 -63.70 -23.49
C LYS A 296 -43.64 -62.99 -24.31
N LEU A 297 -43.09 -63.66 -25.34
CA LEU A 297 -42.12 -63.06 -26.27
C LEU A 297 -42.71 -61.86 -27.01
N LYS A 298 -43.93 -61.97 -27.55
CA LYS A 298 -44.62 -60.87 -28.25
C LYS A 298 -44.86 -59.67 -27.35
N LYS A 299 -45.14 -59.88 -26.05
CA LYS A 299 -45.24 -58.80 -25.05
C LYS A 299 -43.89 -58.11 -24.82
N ILE A 300 -42.79 -58.87 -24.72
CA ILE A 300 -41.44 -58.30 -24.57
C ILE A 300 -41.01 -57.56 -25.84
N GLU A 301 -41.24 -58.12 -27.03
CA GLU A 301 -40.93 -57.46 -28.30
C GLU A 301 -41.72 -56.16 -28.48
N LYS A 302 -43.00 -56.14 -28.08
CA LYS A 302 -43.80 -54.90 -28.04
C LYS A 302 -43.20 -53.88 -27.07
N ARG A 303 -42.69 -54.29 -25.90
CA ARG A 303 -42.02 -53.39 -24.93
C ARG A 303 -40.69 -52.85 -25.45
N ILE A 304 -39.91 -53.66 -26.18
CA ILE A 304 -38.67 -53.22 -26.83
C ILE A 304 -38.99 -52.19 -27.91
N LYS A 305 -39.91 -52.52 -28.84
CA LYS A 305 -40.31 -51.64 -29.94
C LYS A 305 -40.95 -50.33 -29.47
N HIS A 306 -41.69 -50.36 -28.35
CA HIS A 306 -42.30 -49.16 -27.77
C HIS A 306 -41.28 -48.29 -26.99
N ARG A 307 -40.27 -48.89 -26.34
CA ARG A 307 -39.20 -48.14 -25.66
C ARG A 307 -38.09 -47.64 -26.59
N GLU A 308 -37.95 -48.19 -27.79
CA GLU A 308 -37.07 -47.61 -28.82
C GLU A 308 -37.52 -46.21 -29.27
N TYR A 309 -38.79 -45.83 -29.04
CA TYR A 309 -39.25 -44.45 -29.23
C TYR A 309 -38.79 -43.48 -28.13
N LEU A 310 -38.28 -43.94 -26.97
CA LEU A 310 -37.66 -43.07 -25.96
C LEU A 310 -36.21 -42.70 -26.30
N PHE A 311 -35.64 -43.27 -27.37
CA PHE A 311 -34.35 -42.89 -27.95
C PHE A 311 -34.46 -41.64 -28.87
N PHE A 312 -35.51 -40.83 -28.73
CA PHE A 312 -35.79 -39.65 -29.56
C PHE A 312 -34.96 -38.40 -29.21
N TRP A 313 -33.97 -38.51 -28.32
CA TRP A 313 -32.98 -37.43 -28.08
C TRP A 313 -31.67 -37.63 -28.88
N ARG A 314 -31.71 -38.39 -29.98
CA ARG A 314 -30.60 -38.47 -30.96
C ARG A 314 -30.67 -37.37 -32.05
N LYS A 315 -31.35 -36.26 -31.75
CA LYS A 315 -31.29 -34.99 -32.50
C LYS A 315 -31.13 -33.83 -31.50
N ILE A 316 -29.97 -33.76 -30.87
CA ILE A 316 -29.35 -32.47 -30.54
C ILE A 316 -27.99 -32.50 -31.22
N ASN A 317 -28.01 -32.26 -32.52
CA ASN A 317 -27.05 -31.44 -33.23
C ASN A 317 -27.89 -30.37 -33.91
#